data_AF-A0A6N6JNM8-F1
#
_entry.id   AF-A0A6N6JNM8-F1
#
_cell.length_a   1.000
_cell.length_b   1.000
_cell.length_c   1.000
_cell.angle_alpha   90.00
_cell.angle_beta   90.00
_cell.angle_gamma   90.00
#
_symmetry.space_group_name_H-M   'P 1'
#
loop_
_entity.id
_entity.type
_entity.pdbx_description
1 polymer ?
#
loop_
_entity_poly.entity_id
_entity_poly.type
_entity_poly.pdbx_seq_one_letter_code
_entity_poly.pdbx_strand_id
1 'polypeptide(L)'
;MGIGDWLGVLLLRRGAIERALTARGLLGLGLLLVASAALAREYDAEFIPHNPVVLALPFVASAAAAFLLFVVLWLAAVRKGWPGAAFREGFWPAFGRFLGVFWLTAPMAWFYGIPFERLLPPLAAAESNLWVLGLVALWRVAVMVRVAQVMFGFSMYQALVLVLFFGDFAVLGVVFFAPWPVMEIMGGVRGDVEELLSTVRIMLGFFGALVFLLLLVPFFTTLIARGVAGECRAPRAMVLREEVQTAAGLWATALAALLAWSALLPFTQPPLKGSGRRTSLLAQSPSPDNATGCAGVGASVAASGSATRYLGRQGGRGDSESAPARWNPVPAQLRW
;
A
#
# COMPACT_ATOMS: atom_id res chain seq x y z
N MET A 1 19.89 -20.33 8.66
CA MET A 1 18.98 -20.10 7.52
C MET A 1 19.81 -19.66 6.34
N GLY A 2 19.89 -20.50 5.30
CA GLY A 2 20.63 -20.19 4.06
C GLY A 2 19.74 -19.59 2.98
N ILE A 3 20.31 -19.25 1.82
CA ILE A 3 19.57 -18.70 0.68
C ILE A 3 18.49 -19.66 0.16
N GLY A 4 18.76 -20.96 0.16
CA GLY A 4 17.80 -22.00 -0.22
C GLY A 4 16.62 -22.10 0.75
N ASP A 5 16.80 -21.74 2.03
CA ASP A 5 15.69 -21.65 2.97
C ASP A 5 14.82 -20.43 2.68
N TRP A 6 15.43 -19.27 2.38
CA TRP A 6 14.69 -18.07 2.01
C TRP A 6 13.87 -18.28 0.73
N LEU A 7 14.46 -18.86 -0.32
CA LEU A 7 13.73 -19.28 -1.52
C LEU A 7 12.65 -20.32 -1.18
N GLY A 8 12.93 -21.23 -0.24
CA GLY A 8 11.95 -22.19 0.24
C GLY A 8 10.74 -21.54 0.93
N VAL A 9 10.94 -20.45 1.69
CA VAL A 9 9.86 -19.65 2.29
C VAL A 9 9.01 -19.02 1.21
N LEU A 10 9.64 -18.42 0.19
CA LEU A 10 8.93 -17.88 -0.97
C LEU A 10 8.13 -18.99 -1.66
N LEU A 11 8.73 -20.14 -1.94
CA LEU A 11 8.08 -21.31 -2.54
C LEU A 11 7.13 -22.08 -1.60
N LEU A 12 6.71 -21.49 -0.48
CA LEU A 12 5.72 -22.05 0.45
C LEU A 12 6.12 -23.41 1.07
N ARG A 13 7.41 -23.74 1.10
CA ARG A 13 7.92 -24.99 1.67
C ARG A 13 7.83 -24.94 3.18
N ARG A 14 7.02 -25.84 3.75
CA ARG A 14 6.76 -25.95 5.19
C ARG A 14 8.04 -25.92 6.03
N GLY A 15 9.01 -26.79 5.74
CA GLY A 15 10.23 -26.90 6.53
C GLY A 15 11.11 -25.64 6.48
N ALA A 16 11.03 -24.86 5.40
CA ALA A 16 11.74 -23.58 5.30
C ALA A 16 11.09 -22.50 6.18
N ILE A 17 9.75 -22.46 6.23
CA ILE A 17 9.01 -21.57 7.13
C ILE A 17 9.25 -21.93 8.59
N GLU A 18 9.24 -23.22 8.94
CA GLU A 18 9.57 -23.68 10.30
C GLU A 18 10.98 -23.24 10.71
N ARG A 19 11.98 -23.39 9.83
CA ARG A 19 13.35 -22.91 10.08
C ARG A 19 13.47 -21.39 10.15
N ALA A 20 12.67 -20.66 9.36
CA ALA A 20 12.65 -19.20 9.42
C ALA A 20 12.09 -18.74 10.77
N LEU A 21 10.99 -19.35 11.24
CA LEU A 21 10.38 -19.02 12.52
C LEU A 21 11.33 -19.26 13.72
N THR A 22 12.30 -20.16 13.62
CA THR A 22 13.31 -20.40 14.67
C THR A 22 14.62 -19.63 14.46
N ALA A 23 14.76 -18.86 13.37
CA ALA A 23 16.00 -18.20 13.04
C ALA A 23 16.24 -16.92 13.86
N ARG A 24 17.42 -16.81 14.48
CA ARG A 24 17.84 -15.58 15.16
C ARG A 24 18.26 -14.51 14.14
N GLY A 25 17.88 -13.27 14.41
CA GLY A 25 18.20 -12.12 13.55
C GLY A 25 17.27 -11.94 12.35
N LEU A 26 16.21 -12.74 12.24
CA LEU A 26 15.24 -12.65 11.13
C LEU A 26 14.59 -11.27 11.03
N LEU A 27 14.31 -10.63 12.18
CA LEU A 27 13.76 -9.28 12.23
C LEU A 27 14.70 -8.24 11.60
N GLY A 28 15.99 -8.30 11.90
CA GLY A 28 16.98 -7.39 11.33
C GLY A 28 17.18 -7.61 9.84
N LEU A 29 17.20 -8.88 9.40
CA LEU A 29 17.24 -9.21 7.97
C LEU A 29 15.98 -8.70 7.25
N GLY A 30 14.81 -8.94 7.82
CA GLY A 30 13.53 -8.46 7.30
C GLY A 30 13.49 -6.93 7.19
N LEU A 31 14.01 -6.21 8.20
CA LEU A 31 14.12 -4.76 8.18
C LEU A 31 14.97 -4.27 6.99
N LEU A 32 16.13 -4.87 6.74
CA LEU A 32 16.96 -4.52 5.58
C LEU A 32 16.25 -4.80 4.25
N LEU A 33 15.52 -5.91 4.14
CA LEU A 33 14.76 -6.22 2.94
C LEU A 33 13.61 -5.25 2.72
N VAL A 34 12.88 -4.85 3.77
CA VAL A 34 11.85 -3.81 3.68
C VAL A 34 12.47 -2.45 3.30
N ALA A 35 13.63 -2.11 3.85
CA ALA A 35 14.37 -0.91 3.46
C ALA A 35 14.69 -0.90 1.96
N SER A 36 15.23 -2.02 1.46
CA SER A 36 15.55 -2.15 0.04
C SER A 36 14.29 -2.05 -0.84
N ALA A 37 13.18 -2.62 -0.40
CA ALA A 37 11.90 -2.56 -1.11
C ALA A 37 11.27 -1.16 -1.06
N ALA A 38 11.42 -0.42 0.04
CA ALA A 38 10.99 0.96 0.15
C ALA A 38 11.76 1.84 -0.83
N LEU A 39 13.09 1.71 -0.89
CA LEU A 39 13.92 2.41 -1.89
C LEU A 39 13.52 2.04 -3.32
N ALA A 40 13.29 0.76 -3.59
CA ALA A 40 12.84 0.28 -4.90
C ALA A 40 11.46 0.81 -5.32
N ARG A 41 10.63 1.29 -4.37
CA ARG A 41 9.31 1.86 -4.65
C ARG A 41 9.34 3.38 -4.74
N GLU A 42 10.19 4.02 -3.95
CA GLU A 42 10.27 5.49 -3.81
C GLU A 42 11.35 6.12 -4.69
N TYR A 43 12.05 5.35 -5.54
CA TYR A 43 13.13 5.89 -6.38
C TYR A 43 12.69 7.00 -7.35
N ASP A 44 11.41 7.04 -7.71
CA ASP A 44 10.81 8.07 -8.58
C ASP A 44 9.94 9.09 -7.81
N ALA A 45 9.73 8.86 -6.50
CA ALA A 45 9.05 9.81 -5.64
C ALA A 45 10.01 10.93 -5.21
N GLU A 46 9.46 12.08 -4.80
CA GLU A 46 10.19 13.29 -4.42
C GLU A 46 11.50 13.05 -3.65
N PHE A 47 12.49 13.93 -3.85
CA PHE A 47 13.83 13.85 -3.24
C PHE A 47 13.81 13.42 -1.77
N ILE A 48 14.11 12.14 -1.53
CA ILE A 48 14.24 11.49 -0.20
C ILE A 48 14.96 12.35 0.84
N PRO A 49 16.05 13.09 0.51
CA PRO A 49 16.73 13.93 1.49
C PRO A 49 15.86 15.02 2.14
N HIS A 50 14.79 15.46 1.47
CA HIS A 50 13.93 16.53 1.98
C HIS A 50 12.83 16.02 2.91
N ASN A 51 12.45 14.74 2.81
CA ASN A 51 11.40 14.17 3.66
C ASN A 51 11.71 12.71 4.05
N PRO A 52 12.64 12.49 5.00
CA PRO A 52 13.04 11.14 5.43
C PRO A 52 11.89 10.37 6.09
N VAL A 53 10.81 11.05 6.49
CA VAL A 53 9.63 10.42 7.09
C VAL A 53 8.90 9.54 6.08
N VAL A 54 8.96 9.87 4.78
CA VAL A 54 8.34 9.05 3.72
C VAL A 54 8.92 7.64 3.73
N LEU A 55 10.25 7.51 3.91
CA LEU A 55 10.93 6.22 3.97
C LEU A 55 10.49 5.37 5.18
N ALA A 56 10.05 5.99 6.28
CA ALA A 56 9.56 5.27 7.46
C ALA A 56 8.13 4.75 7.29
N LEU A 57 7.33 5.37 6.42
CA LEU A 57 5.91 5.05 6.24
C LEU A 57 5.67 3.59 5.80
N PRO A 58 6.40 3.02 4.82
CA PRO A 58 6.27 1.60 4.45
C PRO A 58 6.55 0.64 5.61
N PHE A 59 7.51 0.97 6.47
CA PHE A 59 7.84 0.13 7.63
C PHE A 59 6.70 0.13 8.64
N VAL A 60 6.23 1.32 9.03
CA VAL A 60 5.14 1.47 9.99
C VAL A 60 3.87 0.81 9.46
N ALA A 61 3.52 1.06 8.19
CA ALA A 61 2.36 0.45 7.56
C ALA A 61 2.47 -1.09 7.51
N SER A 62 3.63 -1.64 7.15
CA SER A 62 3.85 -3.09 7.09
C SER A 62 3.81 -3.74 8.48
N ALA A 63 4.38 -3.09 9.50
CA ALA A 63 4.37 -3.56 10.88
C ALA A 63 2.95 -3.52 11.47
N ALA A 64 2.19 -2.45 11.21
CA ALA A 64 0.80 -2.32 11.61
C ALA A 64 -0.08 -3.40 10.96
N ALA A 65 0.08 -3.63 9.65
CA ALA A 65 -0.63 -4.69 8.94
C ALA A 65 -0.29 -6.09 9.50
N ALA A 66 1.00 -6.37 9.72
CA ALA A 66 1.43 -7.62 10.33
C ALA A 66 0.88 -7.79 11.76
N PHE A 67 0.86 -6.72 12.56
CA PHE A 67 0.31 -6.73 13.91
C PHE A 67 -1.19 -7.05 13.92
N LEU A 68 -1.98 -6.36 13.11
CA LEU A 68 -3.41 -6.59 13.02
C LEU A 68 -3.74 -8.02 12.56
N LEU A 69 -3.06 -8.50 11.51
CA LEU A 69 -3.21 -9.89 11.06
C LEU A 69 -2.82 -10.88 12.17
N PHE A 70 -1.70 -10.64 12.85
CA PHE A 70 -1.24 -11.50 13.94
C PHE A 70 -2.24 -11.55 15.09
N VAL A 71 -2.84 -10.41 15.47
CA VAL A 71 -3.88 -10.36 16.50
C VAL A 71 -5.09 -11.21 16.10
N VAL A 72 -5.56 -11.12 14.85
CA VAL A 72 -6.67 -11.94 14.34
C VAL A 72 -6.33 -13.44 14.41
N LEU A 73 -5.14 -13.83 13.94
CA LEU A 73 -4.68 -15.22 13.98
C LEU A 73 -4.51 -15.72 15.42
N TRP A 74 -3.93 -14.90 16.29
CA TRP A 74 -3.72 -15.20 17.70
C TRP A 74 -5.04 -15.41 18.43
N LEU A 75 -6.00 -14.48 18.31
CA LEU A 75 -7.33 -14.58 18.92
C LEU A 75 -8.07 -15.84 18.45
N ALA A 76 -8.00 -16.15 17.15
CA ALA A 76 -8.57 -17.38 16.59
C ALA A 76 -7.92 -18.63 17.22
N ALA A 77 -6.61 -18.60 17.46
CA ALA A 77 -5.88 -19.70 18.11
C ALA A 77 -6.20 -19.82 19.62
N VAL A 78 -6.27 -18.70 20.36
CA VAL A 78 -6.67 -18.65 21.78
C VAL A 78 -8.04 -19.30 21.93
N ARG A 79 -8.99 -18.88 21.10
CA ARG A 79 -10.40 -19.27 21.21
C ARG A 79 -10.62 -20.76 20.92
N LYS A 80 -9.78 -21.36 20.08
CA LYS A 80 -9.76 -22.80 19.82
C LYS A 80 -9.10 -23.62 20.94
N GLY A 81 -8.58 -22.97 21.99
CA GLY A 81 -7.90 -23.63 23.09
C GLY A 81 -6.62 -24.33 22.65
N TRP A 82 -5.96 -23.81 21.61
CA TRP A 82 -4.79 -24.46 21.02
C TRP A 82 -3.52 -24.09 21.78
N PRO A 83 -2.86 -25.03 22.47
CA PRO A 83 -1.58 -24.79 23.12
C PRO A 83 -0.44 -24.90 22.10
N GLY A 84 -0.55 -24.18 20.99
CA GLY A 84 0.48 -24.16 19.95
C GLY A 84 1.83 -23.68 20.51
N ALA A 85 2.94 -23.98 19.83
CA ALA A 85 4.28 -23.59 20.28
C ALA A 85 4.39 -22.08 20.55
N ALA A 86 3.70 -21.26 19.75
CA ALA A 86 3.61 -19.80 19.93
C ALA A 86 3.02 -19.38 21.29
N PHE A 87 2.09 -20.14 21.88
CA PHE A 87 1.49 -19.81 23.19
C PHE A 87 2.47 -19.97 24.35
N ARG A 88 3.39 -20.92 24.26
CA ARG A 88 4.37 -21.17 25.33
C ARG A 88 5.38 -20.05 25.47
N GLU A 89 5.67 -19.35 24.38
CA GLU A 89 6.64 -18.26 24.34
C GLU A 89 6.04 -16.88 24.68
N GLY A 90 4.70 -16.78 24.65
CA GLY A 90 3.98 -15.53 24.83
C GLY A 90 3.76 -14.76 23.52
N PHE A 91 2.91 -13.74 23.59
CA PHE A 91 2.43 -12.98 22.44
C PHE A 91 3.57 -12.25 21.69
N TRP A 92 4.44 -11.55 22.40
CA TRP A 92 5.46 -10.69 21.79
C TRP A 92 6.58 -11.45 21.06
N PRO A 93 7.17 -12.52 21.63
CA PRO A 93 8.17 -13.31 20.90
C PRO A 93 7.59 -14.00 19.66
N ALA A 94 6.37 -14.52 19.77
CA ALA A 94 5.64 -15.08 18.65
C ALA A 94 5.38 -14.02 17.55
N PHE A 95 4.93 -12.82 17.95
CA PHE A 95 4.74 -11.70 17.02
C PHE A 95 6.05 -11.32 16.31
N GLY A 96 7.16 -11.23 17.04
CA GLY A 96 8.46 -10.91 16.44
C GLY A 96 8.90 -11.92 15.37
N ARG A 97 8.67 -13.22 15.59
CA ARG A 97 8.95 -14.26 14.59
C ARG A 97 8.01 -14.17 13.39
N PHE A 98 6.73 -13.93 13.64
CA PHE A 98 5.74 -13.70 12.59
C PHE A 98 6.12 -12.49 11.73
N LEU A 99 6.47 -11.37 12.37
CA LEU A 99 6.90 -10.14 11.70
C LEU A 99 8.17 -10.34 10.87
N GLY A 100 9.15 -11.09 11.39
CA GLY A 100 10.35 -11.44 10.64
C GLY A 100 10.02 -12.21 9.35
N VAL A 101 9.15 -13.23 9.44
CA VAL A 101 8.71 -13.99 8.24
C VAL A 101 7.85 -13.12 7.32
N PHE A 102 7.03 -12.23 7.87
CA PHE A 102 6.26 -11.26 7.10
C PHE A 102 7.17 -10.37 6.25
N TRP A 103 8.23 -9.83 6.85
CA TRP A 103 9.21 -8.99 6.16
C TRP A 103 10.13 -9.75 5.21
N LEU A 104 10.35 -11.05 5.38
CA LEU A 104 11.07 -11.87 4.40
C LEU A 104 10.39 -11.91 3.01
N THR A 105 9.11 -11.53 2.93
CA THR A 105 8.37 -11.41 1.66
C THR A 105 8.57 -10.06 0.96
N ALA A 106 9.26 -9.11 1.60
CA ALA A 106 9.54 -7.79 1.03
C ALA A 106 10.20 -7.79 -0.36
N PRO A 107 11.10 -8.73 -0.70
CA PRO A 107 11.73 -8.75 -2.03
C PRO A 107 10.77 -8.89 -3.20
N MET A 108 9.55 -9.41 -2.98
CA MET A 108 8.51 -9.43 -4.03
C MET A 108 8.05 -8.01 -4.39
N ALA A 109 8.28 -7.01 -3.54
CA ALA A 109 8.00 -5.62 -3.86
C ALA A 109 9.07 -4.99 -4.77
N TRP A 110 10.20 -5.64 -5.03
CA TRP A 110 11.18 -5.17 -6.02
C TRP A 110 10.60 -5.16 -7.43
N PHE A 111 9.59 -6.00 -7.72
CA PHE A 111 8.90 -5.99 -9.01
C PHE A 111 8.15 -4.67 -9.27
N TYR A 112 7.80 -3.90 -8.23
CA TYR A 112 7.26 -2.55 -8.39
C TYR A 112 8.30 -1.52 -8.82
N GLY A 113 9.58 -1.86 -8.68
CA GLY A 113 10.68 -1.02 -9.13
C GLY A 113 10.87 -1.01 -10.64
N ILE A 114 10.10 -1.80 -11.39
CA ILE A 114 10.18 -1.84 -12.86
C ILE A 114 9.51 -0.57 -13.43
N PRO A 115 10.26 0.28 -14.17
CA PRO A 115 9.74 1.55 -14.68
C PRO A 115 8.87 1.34 -15.93
N PHE A 116 7.67 0.78 -15.74
CA PHE A 116 6.73 0.51 -16.85
C PHE A 116 6.37 1.78 -17.62
N GLU A 117 6.36 2.95 -16.98
CA GLU A 117 6.08 4.25 -17.58
C GLU A 117 7.12 4.67 -18.62
N ARG A 118 8.35 4.15 -18.52
CA ARG A 118 9.42 4.41 -19.49
C ARG A 118 9.44 3.41 -20.64
N LEU A 119 8.85 2.24 -20.42
CA LEU A 119 8.90 1.11 -21.36
C LEU A 119 7.64 0.97 -22.21
N LEU A 120 6.49 1.43 -21.70
CA LEU A 120 5.18 1.19 -22.29
C LEU A 120 4.37 2.50 -22.43
N PRO A 121 3.42 2.57 -23.37
CA PRO A 121 2.43 3.64 -23.43
C PRO A 121 1.65 3.77 -22.10
N PRO A 122 1.12 4.96 -21.74
CA PRO A 122 0.52 5.22 -20.42
C PRO A 122 -0.55 4.21 -19.97
N LEU A 123 -1.45 3.81 -20.88
CA LEU A 123 -2.51 2.84 -20.58
C LEU A 123 -1.94 1.44 -20.29
N ALA A 124 -1.01 0.98 -21.12
CA ALA A 124 -0.37 -0.33 -20.96
C ALA A 124 0.56 -0.39 -19.74
N ALA A 125 1.20 0.74 -19.38
CA ALA A 125 1.99 0.86 -18.17
C ALA A 125 1.11 0.71 -16.91
N ALA A 126 -0.03 1.41 -16.86
CA ALA A 126 -0.98 1.29 -15.76
C ALA A 126 -1.53 -0.14 -15.62
N GLU A 127 -1.90 -0.77 -16.74
CA GLU A 127 -2.37 -2.15 -16.74
C GLU A 127 -1.30 -3.13 -16.22
N SER A 128 -0.07 -3.00 -16.69
CA SER A 128 1.05 -3.84 -16.27
C SER A 128 1.35 -3.68 -14.77
N ASN A 129 1.31 -2.44 -14.27
CA ASN A 129 1.51 -2.16 -12.85
C ASN A 129 0.41 -2.82 -11.98
N LEU A 130 -0.85 -2.73 -12.40
CA LEU A 130 -1.96 -3.39 -11.73
C LEU A 130 -1.83 -4.93 -11.72
N TRP A 131 -1.39 -5.53 -12.83
CA TRP A 131 -1.13 -6.97 -12.90
C TRP A 131 -0.02 -7.41 -11.95
N VAL A 132 1.08 -6.65 -11.88
CA VAL A 132 2.19 -6.93 -10.95
C VAL A 132 1.72 -6.79 -9.50
N LEU A 133 0.95 -5.75 -9.18
CA LEU A 133 0.31 -5.56 -7.85
C LEU A 133 -0.58 -6.76 -7.49
N GLY A 134 -1.43 -7.20 -8.42
CA GLY A 134 -2.28 -8.38 -8.23
C GLY A 134 -1.48 -9.65 -7.96
N LEU A 135 -0.44 -9.91 -8.76
CA LEU A 135 0.43 -11.08 -8.62
C LEU A 135 1.15 -11.09 -7.26
N VAL A 136 1.76 -9.97 -6.88
CA VAL A 136 2.49 -9.86 -5.62
C VAL A 136 1.54 -9.94 -4.42
N ALA A 137 0.34 -9.36 -4.51
CA ALA A 137 -0.68 -9.47 -3.48
C ALA A 137 -1.15 -10.93 -3.29
N LEU A 138 -1.47 -11.63 -4.38
CA LEU A 138 -1.86 -13.04 -4.36
C LEU A 138 -0.77 -13.91 -3.73
N TRP A 139 0.49 -13.65 -4.11
CA TRP A 139 1.63 -14.35 -3.54
C TRP A 139 1.75 -14.11 -2.02
N ARG A 140 1.64 -12.86 -1.57
CA ARG A 140 1.68 -12.53 -0.15
C ARG A 140 0.58 -13.22 0.64
N VAL A 141 -0.63 -13.28 0.10
CA VAL A 141 -1.74 -14.03 0.71
C VAL A 141 -1.37 -15.51 0.81
N ALA A 142 -0.86 -16.13 -0.25
CA ALA A 142 -0.46 -17.53 -0.23
C ALA A 142 0.63 -17.81 0.83
N VAL A 143 1.63 -16.94 0.96
CA VAL A 143 2.65 -17.02 2.01
C VAL A 143 2.02 -16.89 3.40
N MET A 144 1.19 -15.89 3.65
CA MET A 144 0.59 -15.68 4.97
C MET A 144 -0.37 -16.80 5.38
N VAL A 145 -1.13 -17.35 4.43
CA VAL A 145 -1.94 -18.55 4.67
C VAL A 145 -1.05 -19.70 5.09
N ARG A 146 0.06 -19.93 4.39
CA ARG A 146 0.99 -21.02 4.73
C ARG A 146 1.68 -20.80 6.07
N VAL A 147 2.08 -19.57 6.38
CA VAL A 147 2.66 -19.21 7.69
C VAL A 147 1.65 -19.46 8.79
N ALA A 148 0.39 -19.08 8.62
CA ALA A 148 -0.67 -19.34 9.59
C ALA A 148 -0.89 -20.84 9.83
N GLN A 149 -0.85 -21.66 8.76
CA GLN A 149 -0.91 -23.12 8.89
C GLN A 149 0.28 -23.69 9.67
N VAL A 150 1.49 -23.20 9.42
CA VAL A 150 2.71 -23.72 10.06
C VAL A 150 2.81 -23.27 11.51
N MET A 151 2.56 -21.99 11.77
CA MET A 151 2.75 -21.38 13.08
C MET A 151 1.62 -21.71 14.05
N PHE A 152 0.37 -21.65 13.58
CA PHE A 152 -0.79 -21.92 14.42
C PHE A 152 -1.34 -23.32 14.23
N GLY A 153 -1.10 -23.99 13.09
CA GLY A 153 -1.65 -25.32 12.80
C GLY A 153 -2.98 -25.30 12.05
N PHE A 154 -3.47 -24.13 11.62
CA PHE A 154 -4.80 -24.00 11.03
C PHE A 154 -4.96 -24.87 9.77
N SER A 155 -6.20 -25.27 9.49
CA SER A 155 -6.51 -25.88 8.18
C SER A 155 -6.34 -24.83 7.07
N MET A 156 -6.09 -25.27 5.83
CA MET A 156 -5.93 -24.37 4.67
C MET A 156 -7.11 -23.41 4.55
N TYR A 157 -8.33 -23.92 4.67
CA TYR A 157 -9.54 -23.12 4.59
C TYR A 157 -9.63 -22.07 5.71
N GLN A 158 -9.35 -22.46 6.96
CA GLN A 158 -9.37 -21.53 8.10
C GLN A 158 -8.34 -20.41 7.93
N ALA A 159 -7.10 -20.77 7.59
CA ALA A 159 -6.05 -19.80 7.36
C ALA A 159 -6.39 -18.87 6.19
N LEU A 160 -6.92 -19.40 5.09
CA LEU A 160 -7.35 -18.63 3.93
C LEU A 160 -8.43 -17.61 4.29
N VAL A 161 -9.50 -18.05 4.97
CA VAL A 161 -10.60 -17.16 5.39
C VAL A 161 -10.10 -16.05 6.31
N LEU A 162 -9.27 -16.36 7.31
CA LEU A 162 -8.75 -15.34 8.25
C LEU A 162 -7.86 -14.31 7.54
N VAL A 163 -6.97 -14.77 6.65
CA VAL A 163 -6.05 -13.89 5.92
C VAL A 163 -6.78 -13.05 4.88
N LEU A 164 -7.70 -13.64 4.11
CA LEU A 164 -8.50 -12.91 3.12
C LEU A 164 -9.42 -11.88 3.79
N PHE A 165 -10.10 -12.25 4.88
CA PHE A 165 -10.95 -11.33 5.63
C PHE A 165 -10.15 -10.14 6.18
N PHE A 166 -8.96 -10.39 6.72
CA PHE A 166 -8.06 -9.32 7.14
C PHE A 166 -7.63 -8.42 5.97
N GLY A 167 -7.22 -9.02 4.84
CA GLY A 167 -6.76 -8.27 3.67
C GLY A 167 -7.87 -7.37 3.13
N ASP A 168 -9.08 -7.89 3.02
CA ASP A 168 -10.25 -7.17 2.56
C ASP A 168 -10.67 -6.05 3.54
N PHE A 169 -10.64 -6.33 4.86
CA PHE A 169 -10.83 -5.31 5.89
C PHE A 169 -9.81 -4.17 5.78
N ALA A 170 -8.54 -4.48 5.53
CA ALA A 170 -7.50 -3.47 5.36
C ALA A 170 -7.73 -2.62 4.10
N VAL A 171 -8.10 -3.24 2.98
CA VAL A 171 -8.39 -2.53 1.72
C VAL A 171 -9.60 -1.62 1.88
N LEU A 172 -10.71 -2.12 2.42
CA LEU A 172 -11.90 -1.31 2.69
C LEU A 172 -11.58 -0.18 3.67
N GLY A 173 -10.80 -0.46 4.72
CA GLY A 173 -10.32 0.55 5.65
C GLY A 173 -9.59 1.68 4.93
N VAL A 174 -8.65 1.36 4.03
CA VAL A 174 -7.97 2.38 3.22
C VAL A 174 -8.95 3.13 2.32
N VAL A 175 -9.85 2.44 1.62
CA VAL A 175 -10.82 3.06 0.69
C VAL A 175 -11.78 4.03 1.41
N PHE A 176 -12.20 3.72 2.64
CA PHE A 176 -13.13 4.54 3.41
C PHE A 176 -12.44 5.63 4.24
N PHE A 177 -11.27 5.35 4.83
CA PHE A 177 -10.61 6.28 5.75
C PHE A 177 -9.49 7.10 5.14
N ALA A 178 -8.94 6.74 3.98
CA ALA A 178 -7.97 7.59 3.28
C ALA A 178 -8.73 8.64 2.44
N PRO A 179 -8.72 9.93 2.84
CA PRO A 179 -9.34 11.00 2.06
C PRO A 179 -8.54 11.30 0.79
N TRP A 180 -7.29 10.84 0.70
CA TRP A 180 -6.43 11.09 -0.45
C TRP A 180 -6.61 10.03 -1.53
N PRO A 181 -6.71 10.42 -2.81
CA PRO A 181 -6.61 9.48 -3.91
C PRO A 181 -5.21 8.86 -3.89
N VAL A 182 -5.09 7.65 -3.34
CA VAL A 182 -3.83 6.88 -3.24
C VAL A 182 -3.12 6.78 -4.60
N MET A 183 -3.88 6.87 -5.69
CA MET A 183 -3.41 6.81 -7.07
C MET A 183 -2.74 8.11 -7.56
N GLU A 184 -3.01 9.28 -6.97
CA GLU A 184 -2.26 10.51 -7.34
C GLU A 184 -0.80 10.44 -6.88
N ILE A 185 -0.53 9.75 -5.78
CA ILE A 185 0.82 9.54 -5.24
C ILE A 185 1.55 8.42 -5.99
N MET A 186 0.83 7.46 -6.57
CA MET A 186 1.43 6.27 -7.21
C MET A 186 1.47 6.32 -8.75
N GLY A 187 0.69 7.17 -9.40
CA GLY A 187 0.53 7.16 -10.86
C GLY A 187 1.23 8.28 -11.61
N GLY A 188 1.59 9.40 -10.97
CA GLY A 188 2.27 10.53 -11.63
C GLY A 188 1.49 11.24 -12.75
N VAL A 189 0.30 10.77 -13.13
CA VAL A 189 -0.52 11.36 -14.21
C VAL A 189 -1.37 12.50 -13.64
N ARG A 190 -1.04 13.74 -13.99
CA ARG A 190 -1.83 14.94 -13.67
C ARG A 190 -2.69 15.33 -14.87
N GLY A 191 -4.00 15.06 -14.81
CA GLY A 191 -5.02 15.50 -15.79
C GLY A 191 -5.93 14.38 -16.30
N ASP A 192 -7.24 14.63 -16.41
CA ASP A 192 -8.35 13.78 -16.91
C ASP A 192 -8.53 12.35 -16.33
N VAL A 193 -7.57 11.83 -15.54
CA VAL A 193 -7.67 10.47 -14.95
C VAL A 193 -8.58 10.45 -13.70
N GLU A 194 -9.01 11.58 -13.18
CA GLU A 194 -9.77 11.64 -11.92
C GLU A 194 -11.12 10.90 -12.00
N GLU A 195 -11.78 10.91 -13.15
CA GLU A 195 -13.00 10.14 -13.40
C GLU A 195 -12.75 8.63 -13.40
N LEU A 196 -11.64 8.19 -14.00
CA LEU A 196 -11.22 6.79 -13.98
C LEU A 196 -10.87 6.34 -12.55
N LEU A 197 -10.15 7.18 -11.79
CA LEU A 197 -9.79 6.90 -10.40
C LEU A 197 -11.02 6.76 -9.51
N SER A 198 -11.99 7.66 -9.67
CA SER A 198 -13.26 7.60 -8.95
C SER A 198 -14.01 6.30 -9.27
N THR A 199 -14.08 5.91 -10.55
CA THR A 199 -14.72 4.68 -10.99
C THR A 199 -14.04 3.43 -10.41
N VAL A 200 -12.72 3.36 -10.46
CA VAL A 200 -11.94 2.25 -9.88
C VAL A 200 -12.15 2.19 -8.36
N ARG A 201 -12.17 3.33 -7.66
CA ARG A 201 -12.45 3.40 -6.22
C ARG A 201 -13.83 2.86 -5.88
N ILE A 202 -14.87 3.28 -6.62
CA ILE A 202 -16.25 2.82 -6.41
C ILE A 202 -16.35 1.31 -6.67
N MET A 203 -15.76 0.81 -7.76
CA MET A 203 -15.73 -0.61 -8.08
C MET A 203 -15.03 -1.41 -6.98
N LEU A 204 -13.84 -0.99 -6.55
CA LEU A 204 -13.09 -1.65 -5.49
C LEU A 204 -13.84 -1.65 -4.16
N GLY A 205 -14.50 -0.53 -3.82
CA GLY A 205 -15.33 -0.43 -2.62
C GLY A 205 -16.55 -1.36 -2.68
N PHE A 206 -17.24 -1.42 -3.81
CA PHE A 206 -18.41 -2.28 -4.00
C PHE A 206 -18.05 -3.77 -3.98
N PHE A 207 -17.07 -4.19 -4.79
CA PHE A 207 -16.64 -5.58 -4.83
C PHE A 207 -15.99 -6.02 -3.52
N GLY A 208 -15.17 -5.16 -2.92
CA GLY A 208 -14.60 -5.40 -1.59
C GLY A 208 -15.71 -5.59 -0.55
N ALA A 209 -16.71 -4.71 -0.49
CA ALA A 209 -17.83 -4.85 0.45
C ALA A 209 -18.62 -6.15 0.23
N LEU A 210 -18.83 -6.57 -1.02
CA LEU A 210 -19.49 -7.84 -1.33
C LEU A 210 -18.67 -9.05 -0.86
N VAL A 211 -17.36 -9.05 -1.13
CA VAL A 211 -16.44 -10.10 -0.68
C VAL A 211 -16.36 -10.11 0.84
N PHE A 212 -16.33 -8.95 1.50
CA PHE A 212 -16.35 -8.81 2.94
C PHE A 212 -17.55 -9.50 3.57
N LEU A 213 -18.75 -9.20 3.04
CA LEU A 213 -20.00 -9.79 3.50
C LEU A 213 -20.02 -11.31 3.28
N LEU A 214 -19.50 -11.78 2.14
CA LEU A 214 -19.36 -13.20 1.84
C LEU A 214 -18.39 -13.91 2.81
N LEU A 215 -17.29 -13.24 3.18
CA LEU A 215 -16.27 -13.77 4.09
C LEU A 215 -16.68 -13.65 5.57
N LEU A 216 -17.67 -12.82 5.90
CA LEU A 216 -18.10 -12.59 7.29
C LEU A 216 -18.59 -13.87 7.97
N VAL A 217 -19.44 -14.64 7.27
CA VAL A 217 -19.99 -15.91 7.78
C VAL A 217 -18.90 -16.96 8.00
N PRO A 218 -18.03 -17.30 7.01
CA PRO A 218 -16.95 -18.24 7.25
C PRO A 218 -15.95 -17.71 8.30
N PHE A 219 -15.70 -16.40 8.36
CA PHE A 219 -14.85 -15.83 9.41
C PHE A 219 -15.42 -16.10 10.81
N PHE A 220 -16.67 -15.74 11.08
CA PHE A 220 -17.28 -16.00 12.39
C PHE A 220 -17.43 -17.49 12.69
N THR A 221 -17.75 -18.32 11.71
CA THR A 221 -17.79 -19.78 11.92
C THR A 221 -16.40 -20.31 12.30
N THR A 222 -15.31 -19.84 11.67
CA THR A 222 -13.95 -20.26 12.04
C THR A 222 -13.53 -19.78 13.44
N LEU A 223 -14.06 -18.64 13.92
CA LEU A 223 -13.84 -18.15 15.28
C LEU A 223 -14.71 -18.88 16.31
N ILE A 224 -15.99 -19.13 16.00
CA ILE A 224 -16.96 -19.68 16.95
C ILE A 224 -16.86 -21.20 17.07
N ALA A 225 -16.52 -21.90 15.98
CA ALA A 225 -16.44 -23.36 15.97
C ALA A 225 -15.34 -23.85 16.93
N ARG A 226 -15.74 -24.08 18.19
CA ARG A 226 -14.95 -24.75 19.20
C ARG A 226 -14.88 -26.24 18.84
N GLY A 227 -13.70 -26.74 18.51
CA GLY A 227 -13.38 -28.15 18.70
C GLY A 227 -14.11 -29.21 17.87
N VAL A 228 -14.95 -28.88 16.89
CA VAL A 228 -15.57 -29.91 16.01
C VAL A 228 -14.60 -30.43 14.95
N ALA A 229 -13.43 -29.80 14.81
CA ALA A 229 -12.35 -30.32 13.98
C ALA A 229 -11.72 -31.55 14.66
N GLY A 230 -12.42 -32.68 14.51
CA GLY A 230 -11.93 -34.01 14.85
C GLY A 230 -10.50 -34.21 14.36
N GLU A 231 -9.68 -34.78 15.23
CA GLU A 231 -8.37 -35.33 14.88
C GLU A 231 -7.46 -34.42 14.04
N CYS A 232 -7.53 -33.10 14.22
CA CYS A 232 -6.43 -32.25 13.81
C CYS A 232 -5.22 -32.68 14.63
N ARG A 233 -4.43 -33.62 14.06
CA ARG A 233 -3.15 -34.10 14.57
C ARG A 233 -2.45 -32.88 15.13
N ALA A 234 -2.36 -32.82 16.46
CA ALA A 234 -1.71 -31.74 17.16
C ALA A 234 -0.43 -31.43 16.36
N PRO A 235 -0.32 -30.22 15.78
CA PRO A 235 0.77 -29.92 14.84
C PRO A 235 2.03 -30.38 15.55
N ARG A 236 2.70 -31.38 14.96
CA ARG A 236 3.84 -32.10 15.55
C ARG A 236 4.64 -31.04 16.27
N ALA A 237 4.53 -31.03 17.61
CA ALA A 237 4.85 -29.84 18.39
C ALA A 237 6.15 -29.31 17.83
N MET A 238 6.18 -28.05 17.41
CA MET A 238 7.41 -27.44 16.91
C MET A 238 8.38 -27.54 18.08
N VAL A 239 9.10 -28.65 18.14
CA VAL A 239 10.19 -28.87 19.06
C VAL A 239 11.13 -27.80 18.57
N LEU A 240 11.27 -26.76 19.37
CA LEU A 240 12.23 -25.68 19.19
C LEU A 240 13.61 -26.33 19.22
N ARG A 241 13.93 -26.94 18.09
CA ARG A 241 15.14 -27.68 17.84
C ARG A 241 16.11 -26.62 17.39
N GLU A 242 17.18 -26.49 18.15
CA GLU A 242 18.37 -25.66 17.94
C GLU A 242 18.12 -24.38 17.12
N GLU A 243 18.25 -23.24 17.79
CA GLU A 243 18.17 -21.93 17.14
C GLU A 243 19.09 -21.87 15.94
N VAL A 244 18.49 -21.77 14.76
CA VAL A 244 19.23 -21.75 13.51
C VAL A 244 19.79 -20.35 13.33
N GLN A 245 21.11 -20.19 13.32
CA GLN A 245 21.72 -18.90 13.00
C GLN A 245 21.43 -18.52 11.53
N THR A 246 21.15 -17.24 11.29
CA THR A 246 21.00 -16.71 9.92
C THR A 246 22.36 -16.72 9.22
N ALA A 247 22.44 -17.33 8.03
CA ALA A 247 23.71 -17.43 7.33
C ALA A 247 24.18 -16.05 6.86
N ALA A 248 25.50 -15.80 6.94
CA ALA A 248 26.11 -14.54 6.49
C ALA A 248 25.77 -14.20 5.02
N GLY A 249 25.58 -15.22 4.17
CA GLY A 249 25.18 -15.04 2.78
C GLY A 249 23.85 -14.31 2.61
N LEU A 250 22.85 -14.54 3.48
CA LEU A 250 21.56 -13.84 3.40
C LEU A 250 21.71 -12.35 3.75
N TRP A 251 22.51 -12.04 4.77
CA TRP A 251 22.84 -10.67 5.12
C TRP A 251 23.57 -9.96 3.99
N ALA A 252 24.56 -10.62 3.37
CA ALA A 252 25.26 -10.09 2.21
C ALA A 252 24.30 -9.82 1.04
N THR A 253 23.33 -10.70 0.77
CA THR A 253 22.33 -10.45 -0.28
C THR A 253 21.38 -9.29 0.03
N ALA A 254 20.93 -9.15 1.28
CA ALA A 254 20.06 -8.06 1.68
C ALA A 254 20.79 -6.71 1.61
N LEU A 255 22.04 -6.67 2.07
CA LEU A 255 22.91 -5.49 1.97
C LEU A 255 23.23 -5.16 0.51
N ALA A 256 23.57 -6.16 -0.31
CA ALA A 256 23.84 -5.95 -1.73
C ALA A 256 22.61 -5.39 -2.45
N ALA A 257 21.40 -5.90 -2.16
CA ALA A 257 20.16 -5.36 -2.71
C ALA A 257 19.92 -3.91 -2.26
N LEU A 258 20.11 -3.61 -0.97
CA LEU A 258 19.98 -2.25 -0.43
C LEU A 258 20.97 -1.27 -1.09
N LEU A 259 22.23 -1.69 -1.26
CA LEU A 259 23.27 -0.90 -1.91
C LEU A 259 23.00 -0.72 -3.40
N ALA A 260 22.53 -1.76 -4.09
CA ALA A 260 22.17 -1.69 -5.50
C ALA A 260 21.04 -0.67 -5.75
N TRP A 261 19.97 -0.72 -4.96
CA TRP A 261 18.89 0.25 -5.06
C TRP A 261 19.35 1.66 -4.68
N SER A 262 20.14 1.82 -3.61
CA SER A 262 20.73 3.11 -3.23
C SER A 262 21.61 3.70 -4.35
N ALA A 263 22.41 2.88 -5.02
CA ALA A 263 23.28 3.30 -6.11
C ALA A 263 22.50 3.65 -7.40
N LEU A 264 21.31 3.09 -7.58
CA LEU A 264 20.44 3.35 -8.73
C LEU A 264 19.71 4.71 -8.61
N LEU A 265 19.39 5.15 -7.38
CA LEU A 265 18.70 6.42 -7.10
C LEU A 265 19.23 7.64 -7.88
N PRO A 266 20.53 7.96 -7.91
CA PRO A 266 21.03 9.14 -8.63
C PRO A 266 20.82 9.08 -10.14
N PHE A 267 20.67 7.89 -10.72
CA PHE A 267 20.48 7.73 -12.17
C PHE A 267 19.01 7.77 -12.58
N THR A 268 18.10 7.42 -11.66
CA THR A 268 16.67 7.33 -11.97
C THR A 268 15.91 8.61 -11.68
N GLN A 269 16.39 9.45 -10.76
CA GLN A 269 15.72 10.68 -10.40
C GLN A 269 15.70 11.66 -11.58
N PRO A 270 14.52 12.12 -12.06
CA PRO A 270 14.46 13.11 -13.11
C PRO A 270 15.13 14.40 -12.61
N PRO A 271 15.92 15.09 -13.46
CA PRO A 271 16.54 16.35 -13.09
C PRO A 271 15.44 17.30 -12.62
N LEU A 272 15.60 17.87 -11.42
CA LEU A 272 14.68 18.84 -10.83
C LEU A 272 14.26 19.87 -11.88
N LYS A 273 13.07 19.73 -12.45
CA LYS A 273 12.40 20.78 -13.24
C LYS A 273 11.93 21.94 -12.34
N GLY A 274 12.69 22.23 -11.28
CA GLY A 274 12.36 23.11 -10.17
C GLY A 274 12.93 24.53 -10.25
N SER A 275 13.66 24.90 -11.31
CA SER A 275 14.07 26.30 -11.50
C SER A 275 13.03 27.12 -12.28
N GLY A 276 12.37 26.54 -13.29
CA GLY A 276 11.50 27.29 -14.22
C GLY A 276 10.20 27.83 -13.61
N ARG A 277 9.61 27.14 -12.62
CA ARG A 277 8.34 27.55 -12.01
C ARG A 277 8.50 28.74 -11.05
N ARG A 278 9.67 28.90 -10.45
CA ARG A 278 10.01 30.12 -9.69
C ARG A 278 10.25 31.30 -10.63
N THR A 279 10.84 31.06 -11.81
CA THR A 279 11.00 32.13 -12.82
C THR A 279 9.66 32.58 -13.39
N SER A 280 8.70 31.68 -13.61
CA SER A 280 7.36 32.08 -14.10
C SER A 280 6.53 32.82 -13.05
N LEU A 281 6.67 32.49 -11.76
CA LEU A 281 6.00 33.23 -10.68
C LEU A 281 6.68 34.58 -10.38
N LEU A 282 8.00 34.68 -10.54
CA LEU A 282 8.72 35.96 -10.48
C LEU A 282 8.47 36.83 -11.72
N ALA A 283 8.29 36.24 -12.90
CA ALA A 283 7.92 36.96 -14.12
C ALA A 283 6.45 37.41 -14.15
N GLN A 284 5.58 36.83 -13.31
CA GLN A 284 4.18 37.27 -13.14
C GLN A 284 4.00 38.23 -11.96
N SER A 285 5.07 38.61 -11.25
CA SER A 285 4.96 39.70 -10.29
C SER A 285 4.71 41.00 -11.08
N PRO A 286 3.57 41.68 -10.88
CA PRO A 286 3.23 42.88 -11.63
C PRO A 286 4.30 43.96 -11.40
N SER A 287 4.78 44.56 -12.48
CA SER A 287 5.67 45.72 -12.40
C SER A 287 5.03 46.79 -11.49
N PRO A 288 5.76 47.39 -10.55
CA PRO A 288 5.23 48.41 -9.63
C PRO A 288 4.77 49.71 -10.30
N ASP A 289 4.80 49.81 -11.64
CA ASP A 289 4.51 51.04 -12.37
C ASP A 289 3.02 51.40 -12.51
N ASN A 290 2.09 50.56 -12.04
CA ASN A 290 0.64 50.85 -12.09
C ASN A 290 0.02 51.40 -10.79
N ALA A 291 0.83 51.85 -9.83
CA ALA A 291 0.35 52.30 -8.52
C ALA A 291 0.01 53.81 -8.40
N THR A 292 -0.09 54.57 -9.50
CA THR A 292 -0.32 56.04 -9.46
C THR A 292 -1.72 56.53 -9.85
N GLY A 293 -2.73 55.65 -9.92
CA GLY A 293 -4.05 56.04 -10.45
C GLY A 293 -5.26 55.60 -9.64
N CYS A 294 -5.36 55.93 -8.34
CA CYS A 294 -6.65 55.90 -7.60
C CYS A 294 -6.57 56.73 -6.31
N ALA A 295 -6.45 58.06 -6.46
CA ALA A 295 -6.76 59.01 -5.41
C ALA A 295 -8.09 59.68 -5.76
N GLY A 296 -9.13 59.43 -4.95
CA GLY A 296 -10.35 60.23 -4.93
C GLY A 296 -11.64 59.44 -5.06
N VAL A 297 -12.33 59.32 -3.92
CA VAL A 297 -13.79 59.24 -3.63
C VAL A 297 -13.86 58.33 -2.40
N GLY A 298 -14.06 58.81 -1.18
CA GLY A 298 -15.15 59.68 -0.75
C GLY A 298 -15.83 58.94 0.42
N ALA A 299 -15.81 59.57 1.59
CA ALA A 299 -16.14 58.98 2.88
C ALA A 299 -17.65 58.84 3.15
N SER A 300 -17.94 58.17 4.27
CA SER A 300 -19.17 58.22 5.08
C SER A 300 -20.27 57.21 4.72
N VAL A 301 -20.60 56.31 5.65
CA VAL A 301 -21.82 56.40 6.47
C VAL A 301 -21.84 55.21 7.44
N ALA A 302 -22.10 55.54 8.70
CA ALA A 302 -22.28 54.65 9.83
C ALA A 302 -23.71 54.08 9.91
N ALA A 303 -23.86 53.10 10.79
CA ALA A 303 -25.05 52.78 11.60
C ALA A 303 -25.97 51.63 11.15
N SER A 304 -26.09 50.69 12.09
CA SER A 304 -27.34 50.17 12.67
C SER A 304 -28.21 49.19 11.89
N GLY A 305 -28.64 48.14 12.59
CA GLY A 305 -30.01 47.63 12.45
C GLY A 305 -30.19 46.21 11.91
N SER A 306 -30.35 45.28 12.84
CA SER A 306 -31.49 44.35 12.92
C SER A 306 -32.08 43.68 11.65
N ALA A 307 -32.02 42.35 11.68
CA ALA A 307 -33.14 41.41 11.53
C ALA A 307 -33.84 41.19 10.16
N THR A 308 -34.32 39.95 10.04
CA THR A 308 -35.36 39.43 9.11
C THR A 308 -34.95 39.25 7.64
N ARG A 309 -34.79 38.00 7.17
CA ARG A 309 -35.84 37.09 6.64
C ARG A 309 -36.34 37.55 5.27
N TYR A 310 -36.13 36.74 4.22
CA TYR A 310 -36.93 36.55 2.97
C TYR A 310 -36.00 35.85 1.94
N LEU A 311 -36.08 34.54 1.71
CA LEU A 311 -37.04 33.84 0.84
C LEU A 311 -37.36 34.58 -0.48
N GLY A 312 -36.90 33.95 -1.58
CA GLY A 312 -37.67 33.84 -2.82
C GLY A 312 -37.49 34.95 -3.86
N ARG A 313 -36.75 34.65 -4.94
CA ARG A 313 -37.11 35.15 -6.27
C ARG A 313 -36.64 34.19 -7.38
N GLN A 314 -37.61 33.44 -7.90
CA GLN A 314 -37.58 32.91 -9.26
C GLN A 314 -37.66 34.06 -10.27
N GLY A 315 -37.05 33.89 -11.44
CA GLY A 315 -37.60 34.41 -12.70
C GLY A 315 -36.62 35.18 -13.59
N GLY A 316 -36.56 34.75 -14.86
CA GLY A 316 -35.98 35.47 -16.01
C GLY A 316 -34.68 34.81 -16.48
N ARG A 317 -34.65 33.91 -17.47
CA ARG A 317 -35.09 34.02 -18.88
C ARG A 317 -34.43 35.20 -19.58
N GLY A 318 -33.39 34.88 -20.34
CA GLY A 318 -32.68 35.78 -21.25
C GLY A 318 -31.87 34.91 -22.22
N ASP A 319 -32.52 34.58 -23.34
CA ASP A 319 -31.92 34.00 -24.53
C ASP A 319 -30.91 34.98 -25.20
N SER A 320 -30.14 34.47 -26.17
CA SER A 320 -29.09 35.09 -27.02
C SER A 320 -27.66 34.75 -26.53
N GLU A 321 -26.70 34.32 -27.34
CA GLU A 321 -26.62 34.25 -28.80
C GLU A 321 -25.53 33.24 -29.19
N SER A 322 -25.77 32.61 -30.33
CA SER A 322 -24.90 31.74 -31.12
C SER A 322 -23.44 32.18 -31.26
N ALA A 323 -22.51 31.24 -31.01
CA ALA A 323 -21.20 31.21 -31.66
C ALA A 323 -20.95 29.80 -32.23
N PRO A 324 -20.79 29.64 -33.56
CA PRO A 324 -20.62 28.33 -34.17
C PRO A 324 -19.22 27.75 -33.93
N ALA A 325 -19.22 26.44 -33.73
CA ALA A 325 -18.07 25.58 -33.58
C ALA A 325 -17.04 25.74 -34.71
N ARG A 326 -15.82 26.17 -34.37
CA ARG A 326 -14.64 25.88 -35.18
C ARG A 326 -14.17 24.47 -34.88
N TRP A 327 -14.59 23.54 -35.72
CA TRP A 327 -13.97 22.24 -35.86
C TRP A 327 -12.55 22.42 -36.39
N ASN A 328 -11.55 22.11 -35.58
CA ASN A 328 -10.17 21.96 -36.02
C ASN A 328 -10.02 20.52 -36.55
N PRO A 329 -9.73 20.30 -37.85
CA PRO A 329 -9.45 18.96 -38.34
C PRO A 329 -8.12 18.47 -37.76
N VAL A 330 -8.19 17.37 -37.00
CA VAL A 330 -7.01 16.60 -36.59
C VAL A 330 -6.36 16.01 -37.84
N PRO A 331 -5.05 16.22 -38.07
CA PRO A 331 -4.35 15.59 -39.18
C PRO A 331 -4.27 14.08 -38.96
N ALA A 332 -4.89 13.35 -39.87
CA ALA A 332 -4.81 11.90 -40.00
C ALA A 332 -3.40 11.50 -40.45
N GLN A 333 -2.45 11.35 -39.52
CA GLN A 333 -1.23 10.58 -39.72
C GLN A 333 -0.74 10.03 -38.39
N LEU A 334 -1.00 8.73 -38.15
CA LEU A 334 0.03 7.72 -37.94
C LEU A 334 -0.66 6.37 -37.72
N ARG A 335 -0.52 5.53 -38.76
CA ARG A 335 -0.65 4.08 -38.65
C ARG A 335 0.53 3.55 -37.83
N TRP A 336 0.31 2.37 -37.26
CA TRP A 336 1.18 1.51 -36.45
C TRP A 336 1.08 1.74 -34.94
#